data_AF-A0A7S1G795-F1
#
_entry.id   AF-A0A7S1G795-F1
#
_cell.length_a   1.000
_cell.length_b   1.000
_cell.length_c   1.000
_cell.angle_alpha   90.00
_cell.angle_beta   90.00
_cell.angle_gamma   90.00
#
_symmetry.space_group_name_H-M   'P 1'
#
loop_
_entity.id
_entity.type
_entity.pdbx_description
1 polymer ?
#
loop_
_entity_poly.entity_id
_entity_poly.type
_entity_poly.pdbx_seq_one_letter_code
_entity_poly.pdbx_strand_id
1 'polypeptide(L)'
;EVAHSVLRLVKSPAATAAMQVSSRLLLVWGYTARLTACQQHWSLYLMVGSWACVEVPRYLFYAANLVVDKVPGPLFFLRYNLFLVLYPSGISGEVLQMWAGLPTDAASAPIVYALTRCILFLYTHA
;
A
#
# COMPACT_ATOMS: atom_id res chain seq x y z
N GLU A 1 -0.41 9.38 -12.95
CA GLU A 1 0.63 8.33 -13.01
C GLU A 1 0.30 7.22 -14.02
N VAL A 2 -0.83 6.51 -13.94
CA VAL A 2 -1.18 5.43 -14.90
C VAL A 2 -1.30 5.93 -16.34
N ALA A 3 -2.06 7.01 -16.58
CA ALA A 3 -2.20 7.59 -17.93
C ALA A 3 -0.89 8.14 -18.51
N HIS A 4 0.00 8.65 -17.64
CA HIS A 4 1.32 9.18 -18.03
C HIS A 4 2.32 8.05 -18.34
N SER A 5 2.13 6.87 -17.73
CA SER A 5 2.95 5.68 -17.96
C SER A 5 2.58 4.95 -19.26
N VAL A 6 1.29 4.96 -19.64
CA VAL A 6 0.80 4.38 -20.91
C VAL A 6 1.32 5.17 -22.13
N LEU A 7 1.54 6.47 -22.00
CA LEU A 7 2.06 7.34 -23.07
C LEU A 7 3.59 7.26 -23.27
N ARG A 8 4.28 6.28 -22.66
CA ARG A 8 5.71 5.94 -22.92
C ARG A 8 6.73 7.07 -22.68
N LEU A 9 6.46 8.04 -21.81
CA LEU A 9 7.42 9.11 -21.49
C LEU A 9 8.49 8.73 -20.43
N VAL A 10 8.35 7.62 -19.70
CA VAL A 10 9.38 7.14 -18.76
C VAL A 10 9.41 5.61 -18.72
N LYS A 11 10.61 5.03 -18.78
CA LYS A 11 10.89 3.61 -18.45
C LYS A 11 10.67 3.39 -16.94
N SER A 12 9.42 3.26 -16.53
CA SER A 12 9.05 2.67 -15.24
C SER A 12 8.09 1.53 -15.54
N PRO A 13 8.16 0.37 -14.85
CA PRO A 13 7.29 -0.75 -15.15
C PRO A 13 5.86 -0.37 -14.78
N ALA A 14 5.08 0.09 -15.76
CA ALA A 14 3.68 0.48 -15.60
C ALA A 14 2.87 -0.60 -14.87
N ALA A 15 3.21 -1.86 -15.12
CA ALA A 15 2.64 -3.03 -14.48
C ALA A 15 2.86 -3.07 -12.96
N THR A 16 4.05 -2.72 -12.45
CA THR A 16 4.31 -2.75 -11.01
C THR A 16 3.65 -1.58 -10.29
N ALA A 17 3.63 -0.40 -10.91
CA ALA A 17 2.87 0.74 -10.40
C ALA A 17 1.35 0.46 -10.38
N ALA A 18 0.82 -0.13 -11.47
CA ALA A 18 -0.59 -0.52 -11.56
C ALA A 18 -0.95 -1.59 -10.51
N MET A 19 -0.08 -2.59 -10.31
CA MET A 19 -0.28 -3.62 -9.29
C MET A 19 -0.30 -3.02 -7.88
N GLN A 20 0.62 -2.10 -7.56
CA GLN A 20 0.66 -1.43 -6.26
C GLN A 20 -0.60 -0.59 -6.02
N VAL A 21 -1.05 0.17 -7.02
CA VAL A 21 -2.28 0.97 -6.92
C VAL A 21 -3.51 0.06 -6.81
N SER A 22 -3.58 -1.01 -7.60
CA SER A 22 -4.69 -1.96 -7.58
C SER A 22 -4.81 -2.67 -6.23
N SER A 23 -3.67 -3.04 -5.62
CA SER A 23 -3.65 -3.62 -4.27
C SER A 23 -4.25 -2.66 -3.23
N ARG A 24 -3.81 -1.40 -3.22
CA ARG A 24 -4.33 -0.38 -2.29
C ARG A 24 -5.82 -0.13 -2.51
N LEU A 25 -6.27 -0.06 -3.77
CA LEU A 25 -7.68 0.13 -4.10
C LEU A 25 -8.53 -1.06 -3.63
N LEU A 26 -8.05 -2.29 -3.78
CA LEU A 26 -8.74 -3.47 -3.29
C LEU A 26 -8.90 -3.45 -1.76
N LEU A 27 -7.88 -3.02 -1.01
CA LEU A 27 -7.95 -2.91 0.45
C LEU A 27 -8.91 -1.80 0.93
N VAL A 28 -8.87 -0.64 0.28
CA VAL A 28 -9.74 0.49 0.65
C VAL A 28 -11.18 0.22 0.22
N TRP A 29 -11.42 -0.12 -1.04
CA TRP A 29 -12.78 -0.26 -1.58
C TRP A 29 -13.38 -1.65 -1.35
N GLY A 30 -12.56 -2.70 -1.41
CA GLY A 30 -13.00 -4.08 -1.20
C GLY A 30 -13.29 -4.40 0.26
N TYR A 31 -12.44 -3.93 1.18
CA TYR A 31 -12.60 -4.21 2.62
C TYR A 31 -13.08 -2.98 3.38
N THR A 32 -12.25 -1.94 3.46
CA THR A 32 -12.47 -0.82 4.38
C THR A 32 -13.79 -0.09 4.11
N ALA A 33 -14.15 0.16 2.86
CA ALA A 33 -15.39 0.87 2.52
C ALA A 33 -16.66 0.02 2.74
N ARG A 34 -16.53 -1.32 2.69
CA ARG A 34 -17.67 -2.24 2.71
C ARG A 34 -17.91 -2.88 4.07
N LEU A 35 -16.86 -3.03 4.87
CA LEU A 35 -16.89 -3.77 6.13
C LEU A 35 -16.69 -2.81 7.30
N THR A 36 -17.73 -2.61 8.09
CA THR A 36 -17.67 -1.78 9.31
C THR A 36 -16.63 -2.31 10.30
N ALA A 37 -16.42 -3.64 10.33
CA ALA A 37 -15.37 -4.27 11.13
C ALA A 37 -13.97 -3.75 10.78
N CYS A 38 -13.67 -3.57 9.49
CA CYS A 38 -12.40 -3.03 9.00
C CYS A 38 -12.27 -1.52 9.24
N GLN A 39 -13.38 -0.77 9.31
CA GLN A 39 -13.36 0.68 9.58
C GLN A 39 -13.03 1.00 11.03
N GLN A 40 -13.54 0.20 11.96
CA GLN A 40 -13.35 0.39 13.39
C GLN A 40 -12.04 -0.22 13.91
N HIS A 41 -11.40 -1.07 13.10
CA HIS A 41 -10.16 -1.71 13.48
C HIS A 41 -8.97 -0.74 13.39
N TRP A 42 -8.08 -0.79 14.38
CA TRP A 42 -6.94 0.12 14.48
C TRP A 42 -5.94 -0.03 13.33
N SER A 43 -5.94 -1.18 12.64
CA SER A 43 -5.08 -1.43 11.46
C SER A 43 -5.31 -0.44 10.34
N LEU A 44 -6.51 0.16 10.25
CA LEU A 44 -6.79 1.19 9.26
C LEU A 44 -5.86 2.40 9.42
N TYR A 45 -5.69 2.89 10.65
CA TYR A 45 -4.82 4.03 10.94
C TYR A 45 -3.36 3.69 10.68
N LEU A 46 -2.94 2.46 11.03
CA LEU A 46 -1.58 2.02 10.80
C LEU A 46 -1.29 1.87 9.29
N MET A 47 -2.20 1.28 8.52
CA MET A 47 -2.07 1.13 7.06
C MET A 47 -2.04 2.50 6.36
N VAL A 48 -3.05 3.34 6.58
CA VAL A 48 -3.17 4.65 5.92
C VAL A 48 -2.06 5.60 6.38
N GLY A 49 -1.70 5.56 7.67
CA GLY A 49 -0.59 6.33 8.21
C GLY A 49 0.74 5.94 7.56
N SER A 50 1.04 4.65 7.46
CA SER A 50 2.27 4.19 6.78
C SER A 50 2.28 4.54 5.29
N TRP A 51 1.13 4.44 4.60
CA TRP A 51 1.01 4.87 3.21
C TRP A 51 1.21 6.38 3.06
N ALA A 52 0.62 7.22 3.91
CA ALA A 52 0.80 8.66 3.82
C ALA A 52 2.26 9.07 4.13
N CYS A 53 2.87 8.48 5.16
CA CYS A 53 4.22 8.81 5.59
C CYS A 53 5.29 8.44 4.54
N VAL A 54 5.09 7.38 3.75
CA VAL A 54 6.07 6.98 2.72
C VAL A 54 6.01 7.90 1.49
N GLU A 55 4.86 8.50 1.22
CA GLU A 55 4.66 9.40 0.09
C GLU A 55 5.36 10.75 0.29
N VAL A 56 5.46 11.25 1.53
CA VAL A 56 6.12 12.53 1.85
C VAL A 56 7.58 12.59 1.33
N PRO A 57 8.51 11.70 1.72
CA PRO A 57 9.86 11.73 1.20
C PRO A 57 9.94 11.35 -0.29
N ARG A 58 8.98 10.57 -0.81
CA ARG A 58 8.92 10.19 -2.22
C ARG A 58 8.71 11.43 -3.10
N TYR A 59 7.66 12.19 -2.83
CA TYR A 59 7.38 13.41 -3.59
C TYR A 59 8.41 14.51 -3.32
N LEU A 60 8.92 14.62 -2.10
CA LEU A 60 9.96 15.59 -1.79
C LEU A 60 11.25 15.30 -2.57
N PHE A 61 11.60 14.04 -2.77
CA PHE A 61 12.74 13.63 -3.61
C PHE A 61 12.51 14.01 -5.09
N TYR A 62 11.31 13.78 -5.62
CA TYR A 62 10.98 14.19 -6.99
C TYR A 62 11.01 15.71 -7.17
N ALA A 63 10.48 16.46 -6.21
CA ALA A 63 10.54 17.92 -6.21
C ALA A 63 11.97 18.44 -6.14
N ALA A 64 12.80 17.91 -5.24
CA ALA A 64 14.20 18.30 -5.10
C ALA A 64 15.03 17.98 -6.34
N ASN A 65 14.79 16.83 -6.97
CA ASN A 65 15.44 16.45 -8.22
C ASN A 65 15.08 17.42 -9.35
N LEU A 66 13.81 17.83 -9.46
CA LEU A 66 13.34 18.74 -10.50
C LEU A 66 13.82 20.20 -10.32
N VAL A 67 13.94 20.68 -9.07
CA VAL A 67 14.24 22.10 -8.78
C VAL A 67 15.74 22.37 -8.64
N VAL A 68 16.51 21.43 -8.10
CA VAL A 68 17.90 21.68 -7.66
C VAL A 68 18.90 20.81 -8.44
N ASP A 69 18.43 19.84 -9.24
CA ASP A 69 19.25 18.82 -9.93
C ASP A 69 20.23 18.04 -9.02
N LYS A 70 20.09 18.24 -7.69
CA LYS A 70 20.93 17.66 -6.65
C LYS A 70 20.09 17.41 -5.41
N VAL A 71 20.00 16.15 -5.04
CA VAL A 71 19.19 15.73 -3.89
C VAL A 71 19.94 16.03 -2.59
N PRO A 72 19.32 16.71 -1.61
CA PRO A 72 19.95 16.96 -0.31
C PRO A 72 20.15 15.65 0.46
N GLY A 73 21.33 15.47 1.07
CA GLY A 73 21.74 14.26 1.80
C GLY A 73 20.75 13.76 2.87
N PRO A 74 20.13 14.64 3.69
CA PRO A 74 19.11 14.23 4.66
C PRO A 74 17.88 13.57 4.03
N LEU A 75 17.51 13.98 2.81
CA LEU A 75 16.38 13.40 2.07
C LEU A 75 16.66 11.98 1.63
N PHE A 76 17.89 11.74 1.17
CA PHE A 76 18.36 10.41 0.82
C PHE A 76 18.35 9.53 2.07
N PHE A 77 18.93 10.01 3.18
CA PHE A 77 18.92 9.27 4.45
C PHE A 77 17.51 8.93 4.94
N LEU A 78 16.59 9.90 4.92
CA LEU A 78 15.20 9.69 5.33
C LEU A 78 14.52 8.65 4.46
N ARG A 79 14.72 8.69 3.14
CA ARG A 79 14.13 7.73 2.21
C ARG A 79 14.50 6.28 2.56
N TYR A 80 15.76 6.00 2.86
CA TYR A 80 16.19 4.63 3.14
C TYR A 80 15.79 4.15 4.55
N ASN A 81 15.96 5.00 5.57
CA ASN A 81 15.67 4.60 6.95
C ASN A 81 14.17 4.55 7.25
N LEU A 82 13.41 5.50 6.70
CA LEU A 82 11.96 5.53 6.90
C LEU A 82 11.30 4.34 6.23
N PHE A 83 11.80 3.92 5.05
CA PHE A 83 11.26 2.75 4.36
C PHE A 83 11.42 1.46 5.17
N LEU A 84 12.50 1.31 5.93
CA LEU A 84 12.73 0.13 6.77
C LEU A 84 11.67 -0.04 7.88
N VAL A 85 11.10 1.06 8.38
CA VAL A 85 10.05 1.03 9.41
C VAL A 85 8.64 1.08 8.79
N LEU A 86 8.46 1.89 7.75
CA LEU A 86 7.15 2.06 7.12
C LEU A 86 6.72 0.84 6.29
N TYR A 87 7.67 0.08 5.75
CA TYR A 87 7.36 -1.12 4.98
C TYR A 87 6.73 -2.24 5.84
N PRO A 88 7.33 -2.69 6.96
CA PRO A 88 6.72 -3.72 7.80
C PRO A 88 5.43 -3.24 8.47
N SER A 89 5.35 -1.95 8.86
CA SER A 89 4.11 -1.41 9.41
C SER A 89 3.02 -1.39 8.33
N GLY A 90 3.28 -0.86 7.13
CA GLY A 90 2.33 -0.85 6.03
C GLY A 90 1.74 -2.24 5.76
N ILE A 91 2.59 -3.24 5.53
CA ILE A 91 2.16 -4.63 5.28
C ILE A 91 1.38 -5.20 6.46
N SER A 92 1.82 -4.97 7.69
CA SER A 92 1.09 -5.44 8.88
C SER A 92 -0.31 -4.84 8.92
N GLY A 93 -0.47 -3.56 8.59
CA GLY A 93 -1.77 -2.91 8.50
C GLY A 93 -2.67 -3.55 7.44
N GLU A 94 -2.13 -3.85 6.26
CA GLU A 94 -2.87 -4.50 5.16
C GLU A 94 -3.34 -5.92 5.54
N VAL A 95 -2.43 -6.73 6.12
CA VAL A 95 -2.71 -8.10 6.57
C VAL A 95 -3.77 -8.11 7.67
N LEU A 96 -3.65 -7.22 8.66
CA LEU A 96 -4.63 -7.11 9.75
C LEU A 96 -5.99 -6.62 9.24
N GLN A 97 -6.01 -5.75 8.23
CA GLN A 97 -7.26 -5.28 7.62
C GLN A 97 -8.00 -6.41 6.90
N MET A 98 -7.27 -7.25 6.17
CA MET A 98 -7.82 -8.47 5.57
C MET A 98 -8.31 -9.42 6.67
N TRP A 99 -7.50 -9.65 7.71
CA TRP A 99 -7.84 -10.54 8.82
C TRP A 99 -9.12 -10.12 9.57
N ALA A 100 -9.29 -8.83 9.84
CA ALA A 100 -10.51 -8.29 10.44
C ALA A 100 -11.76 -8.48 9.54
N GLY A 101 -11.58 -8.59 8.22
CA GLY A 101 -12.64 -8.82 7.25
C GLY A 101 -13.07 -10.28 7.09
N LEU A 102 -12.20 -11.25 7.43
CA LEU A 102 -12.45 -12.69 7.21
C LEU A 102 -13.80 -13.19 7.73
N PRO A 103 -14.24 -12.86 8.96
CA PRO A 103 -15.51 -13.34 9.48
C PRO A 103 -16.71 -12.91 8.63
N THR A 104 -16.64 -11.71 8.04
CA THR A 104 -17.72 -11.18 7.20
C THR A 104 -17.67 -11.79 5.80
N ASP A 105 -16.48 -11.99 5.24
CA ASP A 105 -16.31 -12.66 3.95
C ASP A 105 -16.78 -14.13 4.00
N ALA A 106 -16.53 -14.82 5.12
CA ALA A 106 -17.00 -16.20 5.33
C ALA A 106 -18.53 -16.33 5.24
N ALA A 107 -19.25 -15.31 5.71
CA ALA A 107 -20.71 -15.29 5.73
C ALA A 107 -21.33 -14.81 4.41
N SER A 108 -20.64 -13.91 3.67
CA SER A 108 -21.22 -13.18 2.55
C SER A 108 -20.67 -13.56 1.17
N ALA A 109 -19.44 -14.04 1.08
CA ALA A 109 -18.76 -14.28 -0.19
C ALA A 109 -17.69 -15.38 -0.07
N PRO A 110 -18.05 -16.67 -0.25
CA PRO A 110 -17.14 -17.80 -0.02
C PRO A 110 -15.93 -17.81 -0.97
N ILE A 111 -16.07 -17.27 -2.19
CA ILE A 111 -14.97 -17.13 -3.14
C ILE A 111 -13.97 -16.08 -2.65
N VAL A 112 -14.45 -14.93 -2.18
CA VAL A 112 -13.60 -13.86 -1.64
C VAL A 112 -12.89 -14.38 -0.40
N TYR A 113 -13.61 -15.04 0.50
CA TYR A 113 -13.03 -15.69 1.69
C TYR A 113 -11.89 -16.66 1.35
N ALA A 114 -12.08 -17.52 0.34
CA ALA A 114 -11.04 -18.47 -0.10
C ALA A 114 -9.80 -17.74 -0.65
N LEU A 115 -10.01 -16.68 -1.43
CA LEU A 115 -8.92 -15.85 -1.97
C LEU A 115 -8.17 -15.11 -0.87
N THR A 116 -8.86 -14.45 0.06
CA THR A 116 -8.26 -13.75 1.20
C THR A 116 -7.42 -14.70 2.05
N ARG A 117 -7.95 -15.89 2.32
CA ARG A 117 -7.24 -16.92 3.09
C ARG A 117 -6.00 -17.45 2.35
N CYS A 118 -6.07 -17.61 1.03
CA CYS A 118 -4.93 -17.99 0.21
C CYS A 118 -3.84 -16.90 0.25
N ILE A 119 -4.23 -15.63 0.10
CA ILE A 119 -3.31 -14.49 0.17
C ILE A 119 -2.64 -14.44 1.56
N LEU A 120 -3.40 -14.51 2.65
CA LEU A 120 -2.85 -14.52 4.00
C LEU A 120 -1.90 -15.69 4.24
N PHE A 121 -2.22 -16.88 3.74
CA PHE A 121 -1.34 -18.05 3.84
C PHE A 121 -0.01 -17.82 3.11
N LEU A 122 -0.03 -17.22 1.92
CA LEU A 122 1.17 -16.84 1.21
C LEU A 122 2.00 -15.81 1.99
N TYR A 123 1.36 -14.83 2.63
CA TYR A 123 2.06 -13.85 3.47
C TYR A 123 2.72 -14.44 4.72
N THR A 124 2.18 -15.53 5.28
CA THR A 124 2.74 -16.18 6.47
C THR A 124 3.81 -17.23 6.17
N HIS A 125 3.87 -17.71 4.92
CA HIS A 125 4.75 -18.81 4.50
C HIS A 125 5.75 -18.44 3.38
N ALA A 126 5.82 -17.17 3.00
CA ALA A 126 6.84 -16.61 2.10
C ALA A 126 8.00 -16.00 2.91
#